data_AF-A0A1Q9PGK8-F1
#
_entry.id   AF-A0A1Q9PGK8-F1
#
_cell.length_a   1.000
_cell.length_b   1.000
_cell.length_c   1.000
_cell.angle_alpha   90.00
_cell.angle_beta   90.00
_cell.angle_gamma   90.00
#
_symmetry.space_group_name_H-M   'P 1'
#
loop_
_entity.id
_entity.type
_entity.pdbx_description
1 polymer ?
#
loop_
_entity_poly.entity_id
_entity_poly.type
_entity_poly.pdbx_seq_one_letter_code
_entity_poly.pdbx_strand_id
1 'polypeptide(L)' 'KHHLVSSMSRRGNCWDNAVIESFHSNLKTEEFQYSKFNSMTNFNVVSKIDDYMYHYNENRIQEKLGYLTPKEFGMMAA' A
#
# COMPACT_ATOMS: atom_id res chain seq x y z
N LYS A 1 -7.34 23.91 8.86
CA LYS A 1 -5.98 23.66 8.32
C LYS A 1 -5.25 22.78 9.34
N HIS A 2 -4.91 21.54 8.99
CA HIS A 2 -4.12 20.68 9.86
C HIS A 2 -2.67 21.20 9.88
N HIS A 3 -2.06 21.34 11.05
CA HIS A 3 -0.68 21.84 11.24
C HIS A 3 0.35 20.76 10.86
N LEU A 4 0.31 20.30 9.60
CA LEU A 4 1.21 19.27 9.10
C LEU A 4 2.46 19.93 8.51
N VAL A 5 3.64 19.48 8.94
CA VAL A 5 4.93 19.90 8.38
C VAL A 5 5.29 18.95 7.25
N SER A 6 5.52 19.48 6.05
CA SER A 6 6.03 18.68 4.93
C SER A 6 7.51 18.35 5.18
N SER A 7 7.85 17.07 5.06
CA SER A 7 9.23 16.57 5.10
C SER A 7 9.50 15.82 3.80
N MET A 8 10.57 16.21 3.12
CA MET A 8 11.00 15.59 1.86
C MET A 8 12.40 15.02 2.05
N SER A 9 12.64 13.82 1.52
CA SER A 9 13.97 13.22 1.52
C SER A 9 14.94 14.04 0.66
N ARG A 10 16.24 13.92 0.96
CA ARG A 10 17.28 14.52 0.11
C ARG A 10 17.27 13.85 -1.26
N ARG A 11 17.57 14.61 -2.30
CA ARG A 11 17.71 14.08 -3.67
C ARG A 11 18.73 12.94 -3.67
N GLY A 12 18.34 11.79 -4.23
CA GLY A 12 19.16 10.58 -4.27
C GLY A 12 19.02 9.65 -3.06
N ASN A 13 18.16 9.96 -2.08
CA ASN A 13 17.85 9.02 -1.00
C ASN A 13 16.60 8.19 -1.33
N CYS A 14 16.81 6.93 -1.74
CA CYS A 14 15.71 5.99 -2.03
C CYS A 14 15.16 5.30 -0.78
N TRP A 15 15.90 5.24 0.32
CA TRP A 15 15.51 4.46 1.51
C TRP A 15 14.19 4.95 2.13
N ASP A 16 13.99 6.27 2.16
CA ASP A 16 12.74 6.87 2.66
C ASP A 16 11.52 6.48 1.81
N ASN A 17 11.72 6.23 0.51
CA ASN A 17 10.65 5.89 -0.44
C ASN A 17 10.52 4.38 -0.70
N ALA A 18 11.54 3.59 -0.37
CA ALA A 18 11.61 2.18 -0.72
C ALA A 18 10.41 1.36 -0.20
N VAL A 19 9.92 1.68 1.00
CA VAL A 19 8.78 0.99 1.61
C VAL A 19 7.50 1.21 0.79
N ILE A 20 7.21 2.46 0.41
CA ILE A 20 6.01 2.77 -0.36
C ILE A 20 6.15 2.32 -1.83
N GLU A 21 7.36 2.32 -2.39
CA GLU A 21 7.64 1.76 -3.72
C GLU A 21 7.38 0.25 -3.76
N SER A 22 7.82 -0.48 -2.74
CA SER A 22 7.54 -1.92 -2.62
C SER A 22 6.04 -2.19 -2.53
N PHE A 23 5.31 -1.40 -1.75
CA PHE A 23 3.84 -1.50 -1.70
C PHE A 23 3.20 -1.29 -3.08
N HIS A 24 3.61 -0.24 -3.81
CA HIS A 24 3.09 0.03 -5.15
C HIS A 24 3.44 -1.06 -6.17
N SER A 25 4.61 -1.69 -6.04
CA SER A 25 4.99 -2.82 -6.89
C SER A 25 4.07 -4.03 -6.65
N ASN A 26 3.81 -4.36 -5.39
CA ASN A 26 2.89 -5.44 -5.01
C ASN A 26 1.47 -5.17 -5.51
N LEU A 27 0.92 -3.97 -5.26
CA LEU A 27 -0.42 -3.59 -5.73
C LEU A 27 -0.59 -3.80 -7.24
N LYS A 28 0.37 -3.32 -8.05
CA LYS A 28 0.28 -3.44 -9.51
C LYS A 28 0.40 -4.90 -9.97
N THR A 29 1.23 -5.68 -9.30
CA THR A 29 1.48 -7.09 -9.65
C THR A 29 0.31 -7.98 -9.24
N GLU A 30 -0.22 -7.79 -8.05
CA GLU A 30 -1.29 -8.61 -7.50
C GLU A 30 -2.65 -8.25 -8.12
N GLU A 31 -2.95 -6.95 -8.27
CA GLU A 31 -4.29 -6.50 -8.69
C GLU A 31 -4.41 -6.19 -10.19
N PHE A 32 -3.32 -5.78 -10.86
CA PHE A 32 -3.37 -5.21 -12.21
C PHE A 32 -2.49 -5.90 -13.25
N GLN A 33 -1.76 -6.96 -12.91
CA GLN A 33 -0.79 -7.59 -13.82
C GLN A 33 -1.38 -8.03 -15.17
N TYR A 34 -2.64 -8.47 -15.16
CA TYR A 34 -3.34 -8.95 -16.37
C TYR A 34 -4.36 -7.96 -16.91
N SER A 35 -4.41 -6.75 -16.37
CA SER A 35 -5.29 -5.68 -16.83
C SER A 35 -4.70 -5.01 -18.06
N LYS A 36 -5.51 -4.89 -19.13
CA LYS A 36 -5.08 -4.15 -20.32
C LYS A 36 -5.05 -2.66 -20.03
N PHE A 37 -4.15 -1.95 -20.69
CA PHE A 37 -4.10 -0.49 -20.58
C PHE A 37 -5.45 0.13 -21.00
N ASN A 38 -5.96 1.06 -20.20
CA ASN A 38 -7.26 1.72 -20.40
C ASN A 38 -8.47 0.79 -20.55
N SER A 39 -8.41 -0.47 -20.08
CA SER A 39 -9.55 -1.39 -20.17
C SER A 39 -10.58 -1.21 -19.06
N MET A 40 -10.35 -0.30 -18.12
CA MET A 40 -11.21 -0.07 -16.97
C MET A 40 -11.55 1.41 -16.82
N THR A 41 -12.75 1.66 -16.31
CA THR A 41 -13.17 2.99 -15.89
C THR A 41 -12.47 3.38 -14.58
N ASN A 42 -12.33 4.69 -14.32
CA ASN A 42 -11.77 5.18 -13.06
C ASN A 42 -12.53 4.66 -11.84
N PHE A 43 -13.86 4.53 -11.92
CA PHE A 43 -14.67 3.98 -10.83
C PHE A 43 -14.25 2.55 -10.47
N ASN A 44 -14.05 1.69 -11.47
CA ASN A 44 -13.63 0.31 -11.24
C ASN A 44 -12.20 0.22 -10.68
N VAL A 45 -11.31 1.12 -11.10
CA VAL A 45 -9.95 1.21 -10.55
C VAL A 45 -9.99 1.55 -9.07
N VAL A 46 -10.77 2.57 -8.69
CA VAL A 46 -10.91 2.99 -7.29
C VAL A 46 -11.48 1.85 -6.43
N SER A 47 -12.55 1.20 -6.89
CA SER A 47 -13.13 0.05 -6.18
C SER A 47 -12.10 -1.07 -5.94
N LYS A 48 -11.32 -1.43 -6.96
CA LYS A 48 -10.26 -2.45 -6.82
C LYS A 48 -9.16 -2.03 -5.84
N ILE A 49 -8.81 -0.75 -5.83
CA ILE A 49 -7.83 -0.22 -4.88
C ILE A 49 -8.39 -0.30 -3.46
N ASP A 50 -9.64 0.09 -3.22
CA ASP A 50 -10.28 0.00 -1.90
C ASP A 50 -10.33 -1.46 -1.40
N ASP A 51 -10.73 -2.39 -2.26
CA ASP A 51 -10.76 -3.82 -1.95
C ASP A 51 -9.35 -4.35 -1.62
N TYR A 52 -8.35 -3.97 -2.42
CA TYR A 52 -6.96 -4.34 -2.17
C TYR A 52 -6.44 -3.73 -0.85
N MET A 53 -6.79 -2.48 -0.54
CA MET A 53 -6.39 -1.82 0.70
C MET A 53 -7.00 -2.52 1.91
N TYR A 54 -8.26 -2.93 1.83
CA TYR A 54 -8.89 -3.75 2.87
C TYR A 54 -8.17 -5.09 3.03
N HIS A 55 -7.93 -5.80 1.93
CA HIS A 55 -7.19 -7.06 1.95
C HIS A 55 -5.78 -6.91 2.56
N TYR A 56 -5.02 -5.91 2.11
CA TYR A 56 -3.66 -5.67 2.56
C TYR A 56 -3.58 -5.37 4.05
N ASN A 57 -4.51 -4.58 4.60
CA ASN A 57 -4.47 -4.16 6.00
C ASN A 57 -5.10 -5.16 6.96
N GLU A 58 -6.17 -5.85 6.54
CA GLU A 58 -7.00 -6.66 7.44
C GLU A 58 -6.85 -8.16 7.23
N ASN A 59 -6.42 -8.62 6.05
CA ASN A 59 -6.40 -10.05 5.70
C ASN A 59 -5.01 -10.58 5.37
N ARG A 60 -4.07 -9.72 4.94
CA ARG A 60 -2.73 -10.14 4.53
C ARG A 60 -1.83 -10.37 5.72
N ILE A 61 -1.55 -11.64 5.98
CA ILE A 61 -0.54 -12.06 6.97
C ILE A 61 0.86 -11.70 6.44
N GLN A 62 1.68 -11.08 7.28
CA GLN A 62 3.07 -10.73 6.93
C GLN A 62 4.04 -11.37 7.91
N GLU A 63 4.97 -12.19 7.40
CA GLU A 63 6.00 -12.85 8.22
C GLU A 63 6.83 -11.83 9.03
N LYS A 64 7.20 -10.70 8.41
CA LYS A 64 7.93 -9.60 9.06
C LYS A 64 7.19 -8.98 10.25
N LEU A 65 5.87 -9.19 10.35
CA LEU A 65 5.03 -8.71 11.45
C LEU A 65 4.77 -9.81 12.48
N GLY A 66 5.45 -10.96 12.41
CA GLY A 66 5.21 -12.10 13.30
C GLY A 66 3.99 -12.92 12.92
N TYR A 67 3.72 -13.07 11.61
CA TYR A 67 2.53 -13.75 11.07
C TYR A 67 1.21 -13.08 11.47
N LEU A 68 1.23 -11.75 11.49
CA LEU A 68 0.08 -10.92 11.82
C LEU A 68 -0.29 -10.03 10.64
N THR A 69 -1.54 -9.60 10.60
CA THR A 69 -1.98 -8.55 9.66
C THR A 69 -1.48 -7.18 10.12
N PRO A 70 -1.33 -6.20 9.22
CA PRO A 70 -0.95 -4.84 9.60
C PRO A 70 -1.85 -4.23 10.68
N LYS A 71 -3.17 -4.50 10.61
CA LYS A 71 -4.12 -4.04 11.61
C LYS A 71 -3.90 -4.69 12.98
N GLU A 72 -3.72 -6.01 13.03
CA GLU A 72 -3.45 -6.73 14.28
C GLU A 72 -2.12 -6.30 14.91
N PHE A 73 -1.07 -6.19 14.10
CA PHE A 73 0.23 -5.71 14.56
C PHE A 73 0.11 -4.29 15.15
N GLY A 74 -0.63 -3.40 14.48
CA GLY A 74 -0.90 -2.05 14.97
C GLY A 74 -1.68 -2.03 16.29
N MET A 75 -2.62 -2.96 16.51
CA MET A 75 -3.37 -3.07 17.76
C MET A 75 -2.51 -3.60 18.93
N MET A 76 -1.51 -4.44 18.66
CA MET A 76 -0.61 -4.96 19.70
C MET A 76 0.55 -4.01 20.04
N ALA A 77 0.92 -3.13 19.10
CA ALA A 77 1.98 -2.13 19.30
C ALA A 77 1.49 -0.85 20.01
N ALA A 78 0.17 -0.70 20.19
CA ALA A 78 -0.47 0.42 20.88
C ALA A 78 -0.64 0.13 22.38
#